data_AF-A0A2N0WBP1-F1
#
_entry.id   AF-A0A2N0WBP1-F1
#
_cell.length_a   1.000
_cell.length_b   1.000
_cell.length_c   1.000
_cell.angle_alpha   90.00
_cell.angle_beta   90.00
_cell.angle_gamma   90.00
#
_symmetry.space_group_name_H-M   'P 1'
#
loop_
_entity.id
_entity.type
_entity.pdbx_description
1 polymer ?
#
loop_
_entity_poly.entity_id
_entity_poly.type
_entity_poly.pdbx_seq_one_letter_code
_entity_poly.pdbx_strand_id
1 'polypeptide(L)'
;MKFKKFGLFFLLISSSFIVHAGAIDSKAGQASKLLIDDLKSKVILSNGSYSLNNKPILFDFNVWDIRLKNTFDRCDEEARYFNSESYQKDCYTKFIRSYYDWIEASKDPKISLRVWRAAASDGLIGPRVDFEHWTSMIRVYQARFDKLDKENADREKLYAEIGPYDSELRQVVQQRTREMNKPSLFGSKKKQDELYQRQIELEDKIRQIRANHQSN
;
A
#
# COMPACT_ATOMS: atom_id res chain seq x y z
N MET A 1 -9.16 -19.71 -32.33
CA MET A 1 -9.08 -18.65 -33.36
C MET A 1 -8.54 -17.38 -32.72
N LYS A 2 -7.27 -17.08 -32.99
CA LYS A 2 -6.56 -15.86 -32.57
C LYS A 2 -6.99 -14.73 -33.50
N PHE A 3 -7.21 -13.50 -33.00
CA PHE A 3 -7.01 -12.19 -33.66
C PHE A 3 -7.87 -11.11 -32.97
N LYS A 4 -7.36 -10.50 -31.90
CA LYS A 4 -7.78 -9.18 -31.39
C LYS A 4 -6.58 -8.45 -30.78
N LYS A 5 -5.60 -8.09 -31.63
CA LYS A 5 -4.44 -7.24 -31.26
C LYS A 5 -4.07 -6.21 -32.33
N PHE A 6 -4.95 -5.91 -33.29
CA PHE A 6 -4.63 -5.06 -34.44
C PHE A 6 -5.24 -3.65 -34.44
N GLY A 7 -5.85 -3.21 -33.34
CA GLY A 7 -6.54 -1.91 -33.28
C GLY A 7 -5.69 -0.69 -32.91
N LEU A 8 -4.46 -0.86 -32.42
CA LEU A 8 -3.68 0.25 -31.83
C LEU A 8 -2.52 0.78 -32.70
N PHE A 9 -2.31 0.21 -33.90
CA PHE A 9 -1.17 0.57 -34.75
C PHE A 9 -1.47 1.60 -35.85
N PHE A 10 -2.72 2.07 -35.95
CA PHE A 10 -3.19 2.86 -37.10
C PHE A 10 -3.26 4.39 -36.89
N LEU A 11 -2.75 4.92 -35.77
CA LEU A 11 -2.82 6.36 -35.46
C LEU A 11 -1.54 7.16 -35.78
N LEU A 12 -0.65 6.64 -36.63
CA LEU A 12 0.64 7.32 -36.93
C LEU A 12 0.98 7.51 -38.41
N ILE A 13 0.03 7.33 -39.34
CA ILE A 13 0.29 7.59 -40.76
C ILE A 13 -0.90 8.29 -41.41
N SER A 14 -0.88 9.63 -41.41
CA SER A 14 -1.30 10.50 -42.52
C SER A 14 -1.77 11.86 -41.99
N SER A 15 -1.03 12.93 -42.29
CA SER A 15 -1.60 14.12 -42.96
C SER A 15 -0.56 15.25 -43.02
N SER A 16 -0.08 15.49 -44.24
CA SER A 16 0.53 16.74 -44.66
C SER A 16 -0.54 17.85 -44.69
N PHE A 17 -0.16 19.02 -44.17
CA PHE A 17 -0.74 20.37 -44.35
C PHE A 17 -2.26 20.57 -44.52
N ILE A 18 -2.92 21.06 -43.46
CA ILE A 18 -3.86 22.20 -43.53
C ILE A 18 -3.66 23.05 -42.26
N VAL A 19 -3.28 24.31 -42.43
CA VAL A 19 -3.21 25.31 -41.36
C VAL A 19 -4.65 25.73 -41.01
N HIS A 20 -5.19 25.16 -39.93
CA HIS A 20 -6.28 25.77 -39.17
C HIS A 20 -5.67 26.30 -37.87
N ALA A 21 -5.75 27.60 -37.64
CA ALA A 21 -5.41 28.25 -36.37
C ALA A 21 -6.49 28.00 -35.29
N GLY A 22 -6.91 26.74 -35.13
CA GLY A 22 -7.44 26.24 -33.87
C GLY A 22 -6.26 25.70 -33.07
N ALA A 23 -6.25 25.84 -31.74
CA ALA A 23 -5.18 25.34 -30.90
C ALA A 23 -4.88 23.87 -31.25
N ILE A 24 -3.76 23.62 -31.95
CA ILE A 24 -3.29 22.27 -32.22
C ILE A 24 -2.84 21.77 -30.85
N ASP A 25 -3.67 20.94 -30.21
CA ASP A 25 -3.30 20.28 -28.97
C ASP A 25 -1.96 19.57 -29.18
N SER A 26 -1.00 19.81 -28.28
CA SER A 26 0.32 19.16 -28.34
C SER A 26 0.16 17.63 -28.36
N LYS A 27 1.15 16.90 -28.91
CA LYS A 27 1.15 15.42 -28.87
C LYS A 27 0.94 14.90 -27.43
N ALA A 28 1.57 15.56 -26.45
CA ALA A 28 1.38 15.30 -25.02
C ALA A 28 -0.05 15.58 -24.55
N GLY A 29 -0.68 16.67 -24.98
CA GLY A 29 -2.07 16.99 -24.67
C GLY A 29 -3.05 15.95 -25.22
N GLN A 30 -2.86 15.52 -26.46
CA GLN A 30 -3.68 14.47 -27.08
C GLN A 30 -3.54 13.13 -26.36
N ALA A 31 -2.31 12.75 -26.00
CA ALA A 31 -2.04 11.52 -25.26
C ALA A 31 -2.60 11.55 -23.82
N SER A 32 -2.47 12.69 -23.12
CA SER A 32 -3.07 12.92 -21.80
C SER A 32 -4.59 12.75 -21.85
N LYS A 33 -5.24 13.44 -22.80
CA LYS A 33 -6.69 13.40 -22.98
C LYS A 33 -7.19 11.98 -23.25
N LEU A 34 -6.48 11.22 -24.08
CA LEU A 34 -6.81 9.82 -24.36
C LEU A 34 -6.83 8.98 -23.07
N LEU A 35 -5.81 9.09 -22.22
CA LEU A 35 -5.75 8.31 -20.98
C LEU A 35 -6.77 8.78 -19.93
N ILE A 36 -7.11 10.06 -19.90
CA ILE A 36 -8.13 10.58 -18.98
C ILE A 36 -9.52 10.12 -19.39
N ASP A 37 -9.87 10.24 -20.67
CA ASP A 37 -11.17 9.82 -21.16
C ASP A 37 -11.33 8.30 -20.97
N ASP A 38 -10.25 7.55 -21.20
CA ASP A 38 -10.20 6.12 -20.89
C ASP A 38 -10.39 5.84 -19.39
N LEU A 39 -9.72 6.58 -18.50
CA LEU A 39 -9.87 6.43 -17.05
C LEU A 39 -11.28 6.79 -16.59
N LYS A 40 -11.85 7.91 -17.07
CA LYS A 40 -13.22 8.33 -16.78
C LYS A 40 -14.24 7.26 -17.15
N SER A 41 -14.03 6.55 -18.26
CA SER A 41 -14.90 5.45 -18.69
C SER A 41 -14.83 4.20 -17.79
N LYS A 42 -13.76 4.05 -16.99
CA LYS A 42 -13.50 2.87 -16.16
C LYS A 42 -13.79 3.07 -14.68
N VAL A 43 -13.90 4.32 -14.23
CA VAL A 43 -14.17 4.63 -12.83
C VAL A 43 -15.66 4.70 -12.54
N ILE A 44 -16.01 4.37 -11.30
CA ILE A 44 -17.35 4.52 -10.75
C ILE A 44 -17.30 5.60 -9.68
N LEU A 45 -18.19 6.59 -9.78
CA LEU A 45 -18.42 7.60 -8.74
C LEU A 45 -19.40 7.03 -7.72
N SER A 46 -18.95 6.87 -6.46
CA SER A 46 -19.79 6.48 -5.34
C SER A 46 -19.46 7.32 -4.13
N ASN A 47 -20.49 7.90 -3.49
CA ASN A 47 -20.37 8.73 -2.30
C ASN A 47 -19.32 9.87 -2.43
N GLY A 48 -19.27 10.51 -3.60
CA GLY A 48 -18.33 11.61 -3.88
C GLY A 48 -16.88 11.17 -4.13
N SER A 49 -16.61 9.86 -4.23
CA SER A 49 -15.28 9.31 -4.49
C SER A 49 -15.25 8.46 -5.76
N TYR A 50 -14.22 8.65 -6.59
CA TYR A 50 -14.00 7.82 -7.76
C TYR A 50 -13.29 6.53 -7.36
N SER A 51 -13.75 5.41 -7.91
CA SER A 51 -13.15 4.11 -7.69
C SER A 51 -12.93 3.38 -9.01
N LEU A 52 -11.79 2.70 -9.13
CA LEU A 52 -11.43 1.83 -10.23
C LEU A 52 -11.37 0.41 -9.67
N ASN A 53 -12.28 -0.47 -10.11
CA ASN A 53 -12.33 -1.87 -9.65
C ASN A 53 -12.31 -2.01 -8.12
N ASN A 54 -13.15 -1.23 -7.43
CA ASN A 54 -13.22 -1.13 -5.96
C ASN A 54 -11.95 -0.57 -5.28
N LYS A 55 -11.00 -0.05 -6.04
CA LYS A 55 -9.82 0.66 -5.52
C LYS A 55 -10.03 2.17 -5.64
N PRO A 56 -9.80 2.97 -4.58
CA PRO A 56 -10.03 4.41 -4.65
C PRO A 56 -9.03 5.10 -5.59
N ILE A 57 -9.50 6.07 -6.35
CA ILE A 57 -8.68 7.03 -7.08
C ILE A 57 -8.41 8.20 -6.14
N LEU A 58 -7.13 8.47 -5.86
CA LEU A 58 -6.73 9.42 -4.81
C LEU A 58 -6.64 10.89 -5.26
N PHE A 59 -6.89 11.16 -6.54
CA PHE A 59 -6.78 12.50 -7.13
C PHE A 59 -7.99 12.80 -7.99
N ASP A 60 -8.37 14.07 -8.06
CA ASP A 60 -9.36 14.51 -9.03
C ASP A 60 -8.82 14.43 -10.47
N PHE A 61 -9.73 14.53 -11.43
CA PHE A 61 -9.37 14.42 -12.85
C PHE A 61 -8.53 15.58 -13.38
N ASN A 62 -8.58 16.77 -12.76
CA ASN A 62 -7.79 17.92 -13.18
C ASN A 62 -6.32 17.71 -12.78
N VAL A 63 -6.09 17.19 -11.58
CA VAL A 63 -4.75 16.80 -11.10
C VAL A 63 -4.20 15.65 -11.96
N TRP A 64 -5.04 14.67 -12.32
CA TRP A 64 -4.63 13.62 -13.26
C TRP A 64 -4.22 14.19 -14.62
N ASP A 65 -4.98 15.13 -15.18
CA ASP A 65 -4.65 15.76 -16.46
C ASP A 65 -3.28 16.43 -16.44
N ILE A 66 -3.07 17.28 -15.44
CA ILE A 66 -1.80 17.98 -15.27
C ILE A 66 -0.65 16.98 -15.14
N ARG A 67 -0.82 15.92 -14.33
CA ARG A 67 0.23 14.92 -14.12
C ARG A 67 0.53 14.10 -15.37
N LEU A 68 -0.50 13.69 -16.10
CA LEU A 68 -0.35 12.93 -17.34
C LEU A 68 0.34 13.78 -18.40
N LYS A 69 -0.12 15.02 -18.59
CA LYS A 69 0.50 15.99 -19.50
C LYS A 69 1.98 16.21 -19.16
N ASN A 70 2.31 16.50 -17.89
CA ASN A 70 3.70 16.67 -17.46
C ASN A 70 4.56 15.41 -17.70
N THR A 71 3.96 14.22 -17.67
CA THR A 71 4.69 12.97 -17.91
C THR A 71 4.99 12.79 -19.41
N PHE A 72 4.04 13.12 -20.28
CA PHE A 72 4.28 13.11 -21.72
C PHE A 72 5.19 14.25 -22.19
N ASP A 73 5.06 15.46 -21.63
CA ASP A 73 5.96 16.58 -21.91
C ASP A 73 7.40 16.22 -21.53
N ARG A 74 7.61 15.44 -20.47
CA ARG A 74 8.93 14.92 -20.12
C ARG A 74 9.51 14.00 -21.19
N CYS A 75 8.70 13.09 -21.76
CA CYS A 75 9.14 12.27 -22.89
C CYS A 75 9.56 13.15 -24.09
N ASP A 76 8.86 14.27 -24.32
CA ASP A 76 9.19 15.21 -25.40
C ASP A 76 10.50 15.99 -25.14
N GLU A 77 10.75 16.36 -23.89
CA GLU A 77 12.03 16.96 -23.47
C GLU A 77 13.20 15.99 -23.64
N GLU A 78 13.05 14.74 -23.18
CA GLU A 78 14.07 13.71 -23.29
C GLU A 78 14.35 13.36 -24.75
N ALA A 79 13.30 13.23 -25.58
CA ALA A 79 13.44 13.01 -27.01
C ALA A 79 14.21 14.15 -27.70
N ARG A 80 13.97 15.41 -27.32
CA ARG A 80 14.75 16.55 -27.82
C ARG A 80 16.20 16.50 -27.37
N TYR A 81 16.45 16.14 -26.10
CA TYR A 81 17.80 15.97 -25.57
C TYR A 81 18.58 14.87 -26.31
N PHE A 82 17.95 13.72 -26.57
CA PHE A 82 18.55 12.62 -27.34
C PHE A 82 18.48 12.82 -28.86
N ASN A 83 17.86 13.91 -29.33
CA ASN A 83 17.57 14.17 -30.74
C ASN A 83 16.95 12.94 -31.46
N SER A 84 15.92 12.35 -30.86
CA SER A 84 15.37 11.06 -31.29
C SER A 84 13.85 10.99 -31.20
N GLU A 85 13.18 10.93 -32.36
CA GLU A 85 11.73 10.70 -32.43
C GLU A 85 11.35 9.26 -32.04
N SER A 86 12.23 8.28 -32.29
CA SER A 86 11.99 6.90 -31.85
C SER A 86 11.96 6.82 -30.32
N TYR A 87 12.82 7.58 -29.63
CA TYR A 87 12.80 7.69 -28.17
C TYR A 87 11.45 8.23 -27.66
N GLN A 88 10.93 9.31 -28.27
CA GLN A 88 9.61 9.86 -27.92
C GLN A 88 8.53 8.78 -27.99
N LYS A 89 8.49 8.07 -29.13
CA LYS A 89 7.49 7.02 -29.39
C LYS A 89 7.59 5.87 -28.39
N ASP A 90 8.81 5.42 -28.09
CA ASP A 90 9.04 4.34 -27.14
C ASP A 90 8.66 4.75 -25.71
N CYS A 91 8.99 5.99 -25.31
CA CYS A 91 8.62 6.56 -24.01
C CYS A 91 7.09 6.61 -23.84
N TYR A 92 6.37 7.15 -24.83
CA TYR A 92 4.91 7.19 -24.83
C TYR A 92 4.30 5.78 -24.77
N THR A 93 4.80 4.88 -25.62
CA THR A 93 4.30 3.50 -25.71
C THR A 93 4.49 2.76 -24.40
N LYS A 94 5.67 2.90 -23.77
CA LYS A 94 5.98 2.30 -22.48
C LYS A 94 5.05 2.85 -21.39
N PHE A 95 4.86 4.16 -21.34
CA PHE A 95 4.00 4.79 -20.35
C PHE A 95 2.53 4.36 -20.47
N ILE A 96 1.98 4.35 -21.69
CA ILE A 96 0.62 3.88 -21.98
C ILE A 96 0.46 2.41 -21.59
N ARG A 97 1.46 1.57 -21.90
CA ARG A 97 1.44 0.17 -21.46
C ARG A 97 1.39 0.05 -19.94
N SER A 98 2.22 0.80 -19.22
CA SER A 98 2.23 0.80 -17.75
C SER A 98 0.91 1.28 -17.15
N TYR A 99 0.24 2.24 -17.79
CA TYR A 99 -1.12 2.64 -17.42
C TYR A 99 -2.09 1.45 -17.48
N TYR A 100 -2.08 0.67 -18.56
CA TYR A 100 -2.95 -0.51 -18.66
C TYR A 100 -2.55 -1.62 -17.68
N ASP A 101 -1.26 -1.81 -17.44
CA ASP A 101 -0.80 -2.76 -16.41
C ASP A 101 -1.29 -2.35 -15.01
N TRP A 102 -1.35 -1.04 -14.71
CA TRP A 102 -1.93 -0.50 -13.49
C TRP A 102 -3.46 -0.68 -13.42
N ILE A 103 -4.18 -0.49 -14.54
CA ILE A 103 -5.61 -0.83 -14.63
C ILE A 103 -5.84 -2.33 -14.36
N GLU A 104 -5.04 -3.22 -14.94
CA GLU A 104 -5.15 -4.66 -14.68
C GLU A 104 -4.83 -5.01 -13.23
N ALA A 105 -3.79 -4.40 -12.64
CA ALA A 105 -3.46 -4.59 -11.23
C ALA A 105 -4.65 -4.21 -10.31
N SER A 106 -5.37 -3.13 -10.62
CA SER A 106 -6.52 -2.70 -9.80
C SER A 106 -7.63 -3.76 -9.68
N LYS A 107 -7.73 -4.70 -10.64
CA LYS A 107 -8.71 -5.80 -10.64
C LYS A 107 -8.35 -6.92 -9.67
N ASP A 108 -7.11 -7.00 -9.19
CA ASP A 108 -6.70 -8.08 -8.30
C ASP A 108 -7.37 -7.92 -6.91
N PRO A 109 -8.22 -8.88 -6.50
CA PRO A 109 -8.87 -8.84 -5.19
C PRO A 109 -7.88 -9.06 -4.04
N LYS A 110 -6.69 -9.63 -4.29
CA LYS A 110 -5.66 -9.87 -3.26
C LYS A 110 -4.96 -8.59 -2.83
N ILE A 111 -4.95 -7.57 -3.67
CA ILE A 111 -4.39 -6.27 -3.32
C ILE A 111 -5.35 -5.59 -2.34
N SER A 112 -4.93 -5.49 -1.08
CA SER A 112 -5.70 -4.78 -0.07
C SER A 112 -5.80 -3.27 -0.36
N LEU A 113 -6.82 -2.62 0.20
CA LEU A 113 -6.94 -1.15 0.11
C LEU A 113 -5.75 -0.42 0.76
N ARG A 114 -5.18 -0.99 1.82
CA ARG A 114 -3.99 -0.45 2.50
C ARG A 114 -2.78 -0.46 1.56
N VAL A 115 -2.55 -1.58 0.86
CA VAL A 115 -1.48 -1.71 -0.16
C VAL A 115 -1.70 -0.73 -1.30
N TRP A 116 -2.92 -0.68 -1.84
CA TRP A 116 -3.24 0.20 -2.96
C TRP A 116 -2.95 1.68 -2.64
N ARG A 117 -3.37 2.13 -1.46
CA ARG A 117 -3.16 3.51 -1.00
C ARG A 117 -1.68 3.82 -0.75
N ALA A 118 -0.93 2.89 -0.15
CA ALA A 118 0.49 3.07 0.09
C ALA A 118 1.28 3.14 -1.22
N ALA A 119 0.98 2.28 -2.19
CA ALA A 119 1.63 2.32 -3.50
C ALA A 119 1.33 3.60 -4.29
N ALA A 120 0.16 4.20 -4.08
CA ALA A 120 -0.26 5.42 -4.77
C ALA A 120 0.58 6.65 -4.43
N SER A 121 1.11 6.74 -3.20
CA SER A 121 1.99 7.86 -2.84
C SER A 121 3.34 7.78 -3.55
N ASP A 122 3.86 6.57 -3.74
CA ASP A 122 5.13 6.36 -4.44
C ASP A 122 4.98 6.40 -5.96
N GLY A 123 3.81 6.04 -6.49
CA GLY A 123 3.47 6.16 -7.91
C GLY A 123 3.49 7.59 -8.46
N LEU A 124 3.76 8.59 -7.63
CA LEU A 124 3.90 9.99 -8.01
C LEU A 124 5.33 10.47 -7.85
N ILE A 125 5.93 10.97 -8.95
CA ILE A 125 7.27 11.56 -8.93
C ILE A 125 7.15 13.07 -9.17
N GLY A 126 7.04 13.82 -8.08
CA GLY A 126 6.80 15.27 -8.12
C GLY A 126 5.46 15.58 -8.83
N PRO A 127 5.46 16.34 -9.93
CA PRO A 127 4.26 16.68 -10.68
C PRO A 127 3.90 15.65 -11.77
N ARG A 128 4.55 14.47 -11.78
CA ARG A 128 4.35 13.39 -12.77
C ARG A 128 3.71 12.17 -12.12
N VAL A 129 3.27 11.23 -12.96
CA VAL A 129 2.85 9.90 -12.53
C VAL A 129 3.79 8.86 -13.13
N ASP A 130 4.07 7.80 -12.38
CA ASP A 130 4.81 6.64 -12.82
C ASP A 130 4.00 5.37 -12.49
N PHE A 131 3.22 4.91 -13.48
CA PHE A 131 2.39 3.72 -13.33
C PHE A 131 3.19 2.42 -13.19
N GLU A 132 4.39 2.36 -13.77
CA GLU A 132 5.28 1.20 -13.66
C GLU A 132 5.80 1.08 -12.22
N HIS A 133 6.25 2.20 -11.67
CA HIS A 133 6.69 2.27 -10.29
C HIS A 133 5.53 2.01 -9.32
N TRP A 134 4.36 2.61 -9.55
CA TRP A 134 3.16 2.36 -8.75
C TRP A 134 2.85 0.85 -8.70
N THR A 135 2.77 0.19 -9.86
CA THR A 135 2.46 -1.24 -9.95
C THR A 135 3.53 -2.10 -9.26
N SER A 136 4.79 -1.69 -9.32
CA SER A 136 5.89 -2.36 -8.62
C SER A 136 5.79 -2.22 -7.09
N MET A 137 5.44 -1.03 -6.61
CA MET A 137 5.32 -0.73 -5.18
C MET A 137 4.15 -1.47 -4.51
N ILE A 138 3.10 -1.83 -5.27
CA ILE A 138 2.04 -2.73 -4.77
C ILE A 138 2.65 -4.02 -4.21
N ARG A 139 3.60 -4.65 -4.91
CA ARG A 139 4.22 -5.91 -4.48
C ARG A 139 5.07 -5.71 -3.23
N VAL A 140 5.83 -4.61 -3.18
CA VAL A 140 6.67 -4.25 -2.04
C VAL A 140 5.82 -4.02 -0.79
N TYR A 141 4.75 -3.24 -0.91
CA TYR A 141 3.85 -2.99 0.21
C TYR A 141 3.06 -4.21 0.62
N GLN A 142 2.63 -5.06 -0.31
CA GLN A 142 1.98 -6.32 0.02
C GLN A 142 2.90 -7.18 0.90
N ALA A 143 4.14 -7.42 0.46
CA ALA A 143 5.11 -8.19 1.25
C ALA A 143 5.40 -7.56 2.62
N ARG A 144 5.53 -6.23 2.68
CA ARG A 144 5.76 -5.50 3.94
C ARG A 144 4.58 -5.66 4.90
N PHE A 145 3.36 -5.50 4.40
CA PHE A 145 2.16 -5.57 5.22
C PHE A 145 1.82 -6.99 5.64
N ASP A 146 2.02 -7.99 4.78
CA ASP A 146 1.86 -9.40 5.14
C ASP A 146 2.82 -9.79 6.27
N LYS A 147 4.07 -9.30 6.21
CA LYS A 147 5.05 -9.48 7.30
C LYS A 147 4.57 -8.83 8.60
N LEU A 148 4.14 -7.58 8.54
CA LEU A 148 3.65 -6.85 9.72
C LEU A 148 2.40 -7.50 10.33
N ASP A 149 1.47 -7.98 9.51
CA ASP A 149 0.27 -8.65 9.97
C ASP A 149 0.61 -9.98 10.65
N LYS A 150 1.57 -10.74 10.12
CA LYS A 150 2.09 -11.94 10.77
C LYS A 150 2.73 -11.62 12.13
N GLU A 151 3.64 -10.65 12.17
CA GLU A 151 4.30 -10.23 13.42
C GLU A 151 3.30 -9.73 14.47
N ASN A 152 2.24 -9.03 14.04
CA ASN A 152 1.17 -8.58 14.93
C ASN A 152 0.35 -9.77 15.46
N ALA A 153 0.00 -10.74 14.61
CA ALA A 153 -0.72 -11.94 15.01
C ALA A 153 0.07 -12.79 16.02
N ASP A 154 1.38 -12.95 15.79
CA ASP A 154 2.27 -13.66 16.72
C ASP A 154 2.35 -12.92 18.07
N ARG A 155 2.43 -11.59 18.04
CA ARG A 155 2.41 -10.75 19.26
C ARG A 155 1.08 -10.83 20.01
N GLU A 156 -0.05 -10.82 19.31
CA GLU A 156 -1.38 -10.97 19.92
C GLU A 156 -1.53 -12.33 20.59
N LYS A 157 -1.04 -13.40 19.95
CA LYS A 157 -1.02 -14.74 20.54
C LYS A 157 -0.16 -14.80 21.80
N LEU A 158 1.04 -14.21 21.77
CA LEU A 158 1.91 -14.10 22.95
C LEU A 158 1.20 -13.39 24.11
N TYR A 159 0.54 -12.25 23.86
CA TYR A 159 -0.18 -11.53 24.90
C TYR A 159 -1.41 -12.27 25.41
N ALA A 160 -2.12 -13.00 24.54
CA ALA A 160 -3.23 -13.84 24.96
C ALA A 160 -2.77 -14.98 25.89
N GLU A 161 -1.60 -15.58 25.64
CA GLU A 161 -1.03 -16.64 26.49
C GLU A 161 -0.49 -16.09 27.84
N ILE A 162 0.15 -14.92 27.83
CA ILE A 162 0.71 -14.30 29.05
C ILE A 162 -0.36 -13.64 29.92
N GLY A 163 -1.43 -13.10 29.31
CA GLY A 163 -2.42 -12.25 29.97
C GLY A 163 -2.98 -12.82 31.29
N PRO A 164 -3.41 -14.09 31.35
CA PRO A 164 -3.90 -14.70 32.58
C PRO A 164 -2.85 -14.72 33.70
N TYR A 165 -1.60 -15.09 33.38
CA TYR A 165 -0.51 -15.17 34.35
C TYR A 165 -0.06 -13.80 34.84
N ASP A 166 -0.01 -12.79 33.95
CA ASP A 166 0.34 -11.41 34.34
C ASP A 166 -0.75 -10.82 35.25
N SER A 167 -2.02 -11.09 34.97
CA SER A 167 -3.13 -10.68 35.83
C SER A 167 -3.05 -11.35 37.21
N GLU A 168 -2.79 -12.66 37.26
CA GLU A 168 -2.62 -13.38 38.52
C GLU A 168 -1.41 -12.86 39.31
N LEU A 169 -0.27 -12.64 38.65
CA LEU A 169 0.94 -12.11 39.27
C LEU A 169 0.68 -10.77 39.94
N ARG A 170 -0.05 -9.85 39.28
CA ARG A 170 -0.44 -8.57 39.87
C ARG A 170 -1.29 -8.76 41.14
N GLN A 171 -2.22 -9.71 41.14
CA GLN A 171 -3.03 -10.01 42.32
C GLN A 171 -2.18 -10.58 43.47
N VAL A 172 -1.28 -11.52 43.17
CA VAL A 172 -0.37 -12.13 44.15
C VAL A 172 0.55 -11.07 44.77
N VAL A 173 1.16 -10.21 43.95
CA VAL A 173 2.01 -9.11 44.42
C VAL A 173 1.23 -8.15 45.31
N GLN A 174 0.00 -7.76 44.91
CA GLN A 174 -0.84 -6.89 45.74
C GLN A 174 -1.21 -7.55 47.08
N GLN A 175 -1.57 -8.83 47.08
CA GLN A 175 -1.86 -9.57 48.31
C GLN A 175 -0.64 -9.64 49.22
N ARG A 176 0.55 -9.91 48.65
CA ARG A 176 1.81 -9.95 49.40
C ARG A 176 2.14 -8.59 50.02
N THR A 177 2.00 -7.49 49.27
CA THR A 177 2.18 -6.14 49.81
C THR A 177 1.22 -5.84 50.96
N ARG A 178 -0.04 -6.28 50.87
CA ARG A 178 -1.02 -6.11 51.96
C ARG A 178 -0.64 -6.90 53.20
N GLU A 179 -0.23 -8.16 53.06
CA GLU A 179 0.20 -9.01 54.19
C GLU A 179 1.52 -8.52 54.82
N MET A 180 2.39 -7.83 54.08
CA MET A 180 3.58 -7.19 54.65
C MET A 180 3.22 -5.93 55.46
N ASN A 181 2.28 -5.12 54.98
CA ASN A 181 1.91 -3.86 55.62
C ASN A 181 0.91 -4.01 56.78
N LYS A 182 0.06 -5.04 56.74
CA LYS A 182 -0.92 -5.38 57.78
C LYS A 182 -0.99 -6.91 57.92
N PRO A 183 -0.07 -7.53 58.68
CA PRO A 183 -0.04 -8.98 58.84
C PRO A 183 -1.32 -9.48 59.49
N SER A 184 -1.92 -10.52 58.94
CA SER A 184 -3.04 -11.21 59.60
C SER A 184 -2.61 -11.82 60.95
N LEU A 185 -3.48 -11.73 61.96
CA LEU A 185 -3.23 -12.19 63.35
C LEU A 185 -2.99 -13.71 63.48
N PHE A 186 -3.35 -14.49 62.45
CA PHE A 186 -3.22 -15.95 62.43
C PHE A 186 -2.67 -16.40 61.07
N GLY A 187 -1.35 -16.70 61.00
CA GLY A 187 -0.73 -17.35 59.84
C GLY A 187 0.23 -16.51 58.96
N SER A 188 0.67 -15.34 59.43
CA SER A 188 1.42 -14.35 58.63
C SER A 188 2.62 -14.89 57.85
N LYS A 189 3.47 -15.74 58.46
CA LYS A 189 4.71 -16.20 57.80
C LYS A 189 4.45 -17.24 56.70
N LYS A 190 3.64 -18.27 56.99
CA LYS A 190 3.31 -19.33 56.03
C LYS A 190 2.63 -18.78 54.78
N LYS A 191 1.67 -17.87 54.95
CA LYS A 191 0.96 -17.22 53.85
C LYS A 191 1.88 -16.33 53.01
N GLN A 192 2.82 -15.62 53.64
CA GLN A 192 3.83 -14.83 52.93
C GLN A 192 4.77 -15.72 52.09
N ASP A 193 5.19 -16.86 52.63
CA ASP A 193 6.05 -17.82 51.91
C ASP A 193 5.29 -18.44 50.71
N GLU A 194 4.02 -18.81 50.87
CA GLU A 194 3.16 -19.32 49.79
C GLU A 194 2.98 -18.30 48.66
N LEU A 195 2.68 -17.03 49.00
CA LEU A 195 2.55 -15.96 48.02
C LEU A 195 3.88 -15.68 47.29
N TYR A 196 5.01 -15.78 47.99
CA TYR A 196 6.32 -15.61 47.38
C TYR A 196 6.67 -16.75 46.41
N GLN A 197 6.40 -18.01 46.78
CA GLN A 197 6.59 -19.14 45.85
C GLN A 197 5.70 -19.00 44.62
N ARG A 198 4.42 -18.63 44.81
CA ARG A 198 3.51 -18.42 43.68
C ARG A 198 3.95 -17.29 42.76
N GLN A 199 4.51 -16.21 43.33
CA GLN A 199 5.10 -15.13 42.54
C GLN A 199 6.22 -15.65 41.64
N ILE A 200 7.16 -16.44 42.17
CA ILE A 200 8.28 -17.03 41.40
C ILE A 200 7.76 -17.96 40.30
N GLU A 201 6.80 -18.82 40.61
CA GLU A 201 6.19 -19.74 39.62
C GLU A 201 5.58 -18.99 38.43
N LEU A 202 4.84 -17.91 38.71
CA LEU A 202 4.20 -17.09 37.68
C LEU A 202 5.24 -16.33 36.85
N GLU A 203 6.26 -15.76 37.49
CA GLU A 203 7.38 -15.09 36.80
C GLU A 203 8.14 -16.06 35.88
N ASP A 204 8.40 -17.28 36.35
CA ASP A 204 9.05 -18.32 35.54
C ASP A 204 8.16 -18.77 34.39
N LYS A 205 6.86 -18.95 34.63
CA LYS A 205 5.90 -19.34 33.58
C LYS A 205 5.83 -18.30 32.47
N ILE A 206 5.75 -17.01 32.82
CA ILE A 206 5.77 -15.91 31.84
C ILE A 206 7.08 -15.91 31.06
N ARG A 207 8.22 -16.14 31.74
CA ARG A 207 9.54 -16.22 31.11
C ARG A 207 9.62 -17.38 30.10
N GLN A 208 9.14 -18.56 30.47
CA GLN A 208 9.11 -19.74 29.59
C GLN A 208 8.25 -19.47 28.35
N ILE A 209 7.07 -18.85 28.51
CA ILE A 209 6.20 -18.50 27.38
C ILE A 209 6.92 -17.54 26.44
N ARG A 210 7.56 -16.48 26.95
CA ARG A 210 8.34 -15.54 26.12
C ARG A 210 9.47 -16.23 25.35
N ALA A 211 10.20 -17.14 26.00
CA ALA A 211 11.29 -17.88 25.38
C ALA A 211 10.80 -18.77 24.22
N ASN A 212 9.66 -19.44 24.39
CA ASN A 212 9.07 -20.29 23.34
C ASN A 212 8.60 -19.53 22.10
N HIS A 213 8.25 -18.25 22.24
CA HIS A 213 7.89 -17.39 21.11
C HIS A 213 9.10 -16.72 20.44
N GLN A 214 10.28 -16.74 21.07
CA GLN A 214 11.53 -16.24 20.48
C GLN A 214 12.31 -17.30 19.69
N SER A 215 12.01 -18.58 19.90
CA SER A 215 12.68 -19.72 19.26
C SER A 215 11.95 -20.26 18.02
N ASN A 216 10.78 -19.72 17.67
CA ASN A 216 9.97 -20.04 16.48
C ASN A 216 10.01 -18.91 15.46
#